data_AF-A0AAU9R4U2-F1
#
_entry.id   AF-A0AAU9R4U2-F1
#
_cell.length_a   1.000
_cell.length_b   1.000
_cell.length_c   1.000
_cell.angle_alpha   90.00
_cell.angle_beta   90.00
_cell.angle_gamma   90.00
#
_symmetry.space_group_name_H-M   'P 1'
#
loop_
_entity.id
_entity.type
_entity.pdbx_description
1 polymer ?
#
loop_
_entity_poly.entity_id
_entity_poly.type
_entity_poly.pdbx_seq_one_letter_code
_entity_poly.pdbx_strand_id
1 'polypeptide(L)'
;MAPLHGSFSGEVVIGAPADKFLDKFTSTGSLPPCMFELKYIEEMKLKFESKDLEKRTVKITIHGSLTSGKYKTVEATFTVTPREDRNGSRVAWTVEFEKIHQDIEDPLWLIDNLDVYFKQLDHGFYLEFVTIKKKIDSIDVKSPADECFKNLIEALEDYDPKDTLEIEAVDREKRTAAMRMRSSHILMKKLKTLKVAMTVTPKKDNGGSHIKWTIESEKISDKIIDPDLSLDTAVYIRDMIQMHLRKIPRFN
;
A
#
# COMPACT_ATOMS: atom_id res chain seq x y z
N MET A 1 -19.61 -37.80 -23.42
CA MET A 1 -19.29 -36.53 -24.12
C MET A 1 -18.92 -35.51 -23.05
N ALA A 2 -17.79 -34.83 -23.20
CA ALA A 2 -17.41 -33.75 -22.29
C ALA A 2 -18.31 -32.53 -22.52
N PRO A 3 -18.70 -31.78 -21.47
CA PRO A 3 -19.53 -30.61 -21.63
C PRO A 3 -18.78 -29.47 -22.33
N LEU A 4 -19.48 -28.71 -23.18
CA LEU A 4 -18.93 -27.50 -23.78
C LEU A 4 -18.79 -26.35 -22.78
N HIS A 5 -19.60 -26.37 -21.72
CA HIS A 5 -19.56 -25.39 -20.64
C HIS A 5 -18.85 -25.98 -19.43
N GLY A 6 -18.00 -25.19 -18.80
CA GLY A 6 -17.33 -25.56 -17.55
C GLY A 6 -17.16 -24.37 -16.64
N SER A 7 -16.91 -24.65 -15.37
CA SER A 7 -16.58 -23.63 -14.38
C SER A 7 -15.58 -24.15 -13.35
N PHE A 8 -14.74 -23.24 -12.87
CA PHE A 8 -13.83 -23.47 -11.75
C PHE A 8 -14.00 -22.34 -10.75
N SER A 9 -13.88 -22.65 -9.46
CA SER A 9 -13.91 -21.65 -8.40
C SER A 9 -12.78 -21.93 -7.41
N GLY A 10 -12.32 -20.87 -6.77
CA GLY A 10 -11.30 -20.96 -5.74
C GLY A 10 -11.20 -19.69 -4.92
N GLU A 11 -10.19 -19.67 -4.05
CA GLU A 11 -10.00 -18.61 -3.10
C GLU A 11 -8.52 -18.40 -2.79
N VAL A 12 -8.15 -17.15 -2.52
CA VAL A 12 -6.81 -16.80 -2.06
C VAL A 12 -6.89 -15.73 -0.98
N VAL A 13 -6.00 -15.87 0.01
CA VAL A 13 -5.83 -14.90 1.08
C VAL A 13 -4.73 -13.91 0.68
N ILE A 14 -5.02 -12.62 0.87
CA ILE A 14 -4.12 -11.49 0.58
C ILE A 14 -3.96 -10.60 1.81
N GLY A 15 -2.84 -9.88 1.91
CA GLY A 15 -2.58 -8.92 2.98
C GLY A 15 -3.25 -7.56 2.79
N ALA A 16 -3.54 -7.18 1.54
CA ALA A 16 -4.12 -5.88 1.22
C ALA A 16 -5.57 -5.73 1.71
N PRO A 17 -6.00 -4.52 2.13
CA PRO A 17 -7.40 -4.21 2.37
C PRO A 17 -8.25 -4.36 1.10
N ALA A 18 -9.49 -4.82 1.27
CA ALA A 18 -10.34 -5.25 0.16
C ALA A 18 -10.58 -4.15 -0.88
N ASP A 19 -10.93 -2.94 -0.44
CA ASP A 19 -11.20 -1.80 -1.31
C ASP A 19 -9.95 -1.39 -2.10
N LYS A 20 -8.81 -1.32 -1.41
CA LYS A 20 -7.54 -0.97 -2.04
C LYS A 20 -7.18 -1.98 -3.11
N PHE A 21 -7.23 -3.27 -2.77
CA PHE A 21 -6.94 -4.35 -3.71
C PHE A 21 -7.79 -4.25 -4.98
N LEU A 22 -9.09 -4.00 -4.83
CA LEU A 22 -10.02 -3.87 -5.93
C LEU A 22 -9.70 -2.66 -6.83
N ASP A 23 -9.32 -1.52 -6.25
CA ASP A 23 -8.94 -0.32 -7.00
C ASP A 23 -7.70 -0.57 -7.88
N LYS A 24 -6.68 -1.27 -7.37
CA LYS A 24 -5.49 -1.61 -8.17
C LYS A 24 -5.79 -2.66 -9.22
N PHE A 25 -6.54 -3.71 -8.86
CA PHE A 25 -6.95 -4.75 -9.79
C PHE A 25 -7.69 -4.14 -10.98
N THR A 26 -8.62 -3.23 -10.71
CA THR A 26 -9.44 -2.58 -11.75
C THR A 26 -8.72 -1.48 -12.53
N SER A 27 -7.62 -0.92 -12.02
CA SER A 27 -6.79 0.09 -12.71
C SER A 27 -5.64 -0.49 -13.52
N THR A 28 -5.18 -1.71 -13.22
CA THR A 28 -4.07 -2.35 -13.95
C THR A 28 -4.48 -2.74 -15.39
N GLY A 29 -5.78 -2.98 -15.64
CA GLY A 29 -6.34 -3.22 -16.98
C GLY A 29 -5.79 -4.43 -17.75
N SER A 30 -4.85 -5.17 -17.15
CA SER A 30 -4.07 -6.25 -17.74
C SER A 30 -3.55 -7.17 -16.65
N LEU A 31 -3.22 -8.40 -17.02
CA LEU A 31 -2.51 -9.33 -16.15
C LEU A 31 -0.99 -9.02 -16.21
N PRO A 32 -0.27 -9.00 -15.10
CA PRO A 32 1.15 -8.67 -15.06
C PRO A 32 1.96 -9.71 -15.82
N PRO A 33 3.07 -9.30 -16.45
CA PRO A 33 3.90 -10.17 -17.30
C PRO A 33 4.47 -11.41 -16.57
N CYS A 34 4.51 -11.37 -15.24
CA CYS A 34 5.13 -12.38 -14.39
C CYS A 34 4.25 -13.58 -14.05
N MET A 35 3.04 -13.71 -14.62
CA MET A 35 2.29 -14.97 -14.51
C MET A 35 2.92 -16.11 -15.33
N PHE A 36 3.88 -15.85 -16.22
CA PHE A 36 4.40 -16.89 -17.11
C PHE A 36 5.86 -16.62 -17.46
N GLU A 37 6.76 -17.59 -17.24
CA GLU A 37 8.13 -17.61 -17.79
C GLU A 37 8.17 -17.77 -19.33
N LEU A 38 7.17 -17.27 -20.07
CA LEU A 38 6.99 -17.59 -21.48
C LEU A 38 6.88 -16.32 -22.32
N LYS A 39 7.82 -16.25 -23.28
CA LYS A 39 8.03 -15.30 -24.38
C LYS A 39 6.84 -15.15 -25.37
N TYR A 40 5.60 -15.45 -24.95
CA TYR A 40 4.46 -15.68 -25.84
C TYR A 40 3.16 -14.92 -25.48
N ILE A 41 3.17 -13.96 -24.55
CA ILE A 41 1.93 -13.37 -24.01
C ILE A 41 1.93 -11.84 -24.03
N GLU A 42 2.09 -11.24 -25.21
CA GLU A 42 1.78 -9.82 -25.39
C GLU A 42 0.26 -9.53 -25.52
N GLU A 43 -0.63 -10.53 -25.38
CA GLU A 43 -2.00 -10.39 -25.92
C GLU A 43 -3.17 -10.68 -24.96
N MET A 44 -2.95 -10.98 -23.68
CA MET A 44 -4.08 -11.17 -22.74
C MET A 44 -4.65 -9.82 -22.27
N LYS A 45 -5.92 -9.57 -22.59
CA LYS A 45 -6.67 -8.36 -22.24
C LYS A 45 -7.86 -8.72 -21.37
N LEU A 46 -8.01 -8.02 -20.26
CA LEU A 46 -9.17 -8.11 -19.39
C LEU A 46 -10.17 -7.03 -19.77
N LYS A 47 -11.38 -7.43 -20.15
CA LYS A 47 -12.50 -6.51 -20.37
C LYS A 47 -13.40 -6.54 -19.15
N PHE A 48 -13.56 -5.41 -18.47
CA PHE A 48 -14.50 -5.31 -17.34
C PHE A 48 -15.92 -5.19 -17.87
N GLU A 49 -16.77 -6.15 -17.53
CA GLU A 49 -18.19 -6.16 -17.89
C GLU A 49 -19.04 -5.48 -16.82
N SER A 50 -18.72 -5.69 -15.54
CA SER A 50 -19.40 -5.01 -14.44
C SER A 50 -18.50 -4.83 -13.21
N LYS A 51 -18.81 -3.80 -12.42
CA LYS A 51 -18.14 -3.50 -11.14
C LYS A 51 -19.22 -3.16 -10.11
N ASP A 52 -19.48 -4.07 -9.19
CA ASP A 52 -20.32 -3.87 -8.01
C ASP A 52 -19.38 -3.53 -6.83
N LEU A 53 -19.10 -2.24 -6.65
CA LEU A 53 -18.15 -1.77 -5.63
C LEU A 53 -18.68 -1.99 -4.20
N GLU A 54 -20.00 -1.94 -3.99
CA GLU A 54 -20.60 -2.20 -2.67
C GLU A 54 -20.36 -3.65 -2.25
N LYS A 55 -20.52 -4.60 -3.17
CA LYS A 55 -20.21 -6.02 -2.94
C LYS A 55 -18.77 -6.38 -3.23
N ARG A 56 -17.93 -5.40 -3.61
CA ARG A 56 -16.53 -5.59 -4.02
C ARG A 56 -16.36 -6.73 -5.03
N THR A 57 -17.30 -6.79 -5.97
CA THR A 57 -17.41 -7.85 -6.96
C THR A 57 -17.21 -7.26 -8.35
N VAL A 58 -16.39 -7.91 -9.16
CA VAL A 58 -16.09 -7.49 -10.53
C VAL A 58 -16.23 -8.68 -11.46
N LYS A 59 -16.91 -8.45 -12.58
CA LYS A 59 -17.04 -9.43 -13.65
C LYS A 59 -16.21 -8.97 -14.83
N ILE A 60 -15.41 -9.89 -15.37
CA ILE A 60 -14.54 -9.63 -16.50
C ILE A 60 -14.69 -10.71 -17.57
N THR A 61 -14.34 -10.34 -18.80
CA THR A 61 -14.12 -11.26 -19.91
C THR A 61 -12.64 -11.28 -20.24
N ILE A 62 -12.10 -12.47 -20.51
CA ILE A 62 -10.67 -12.70 -20.74
C ILE A 62 -10.45 -12.97 -22.24
N HIS A 63 -9.76 -12.05 -22.91
CA HIS A 63 -9.42 -12.15 -24.33
C HIS A 63 -7.92 -12.31 -24.52
N GLY A 64 -7.49 -13.07 -25.53
CA GLY A 64 -6.10 -13.11 -25.95
C GLY A 64 -5.79 -14.33 -26.81
N SER A 65 -4.55 -14.47 -27.25
CA SER A 65 -4.09 -15.58 -28.11
C SER A 65 -4.41 -16.97 -27.54
N LEU A 66 -4.40 -17.12 -26.21
CA LEU A 66 -4.69 -18.39 -25.53
C LEU A 66 -6.19 -18.73 -25.45
N THR A 67 -7.08 -17.73 -25.59
CA THR A 67 -8.53 -17.94 -25.56
C THR A 67 -9.16 -17.88 -26.95
N SER A 68 -8.62 -17.03 -27.83
CA SER A 68 -9.08 -16.85 -29.21
C SER A 68 -8.98 -18.14 -30.01
N GLY A 69 -10.08 -18.52 -30.66
CA GLY A 69 -10.14 -19.75 -31.46
C GLY A 69 -10.20 -21.06 -30.66
N LYS A 70 -10.29 -21.00 -29.32
CA LYS A 70 -10.49 -22.17 -28.46
C LYS A 70 -11.77 -22.11 -27.63
N TYR A 71 -12.12 -20.92 -27.18
CA TYR A 71 -13.29 -20.69 -26.34
C TYR A 71 -14.18 -19.63 -26.98
N LYS A 72 -15.50 -19.84 -26.92
CA LYS A 72 -16.48 -18.81 -27.24
C LYS A 72 -16.47 -17.72 -26.17
N THR A 73 -16.41 -18.12 -24.91
CA THR A 73 -16.36 -17.23 -23.75
C THR A 73 -15.39 -17.77 -22.70
N VAL A 74 -14.70 -16.85 -22.04
CA VAL A 74 -13.98 -17.08 -20.79
C VAL A 74 -14.26 -15.87 -19.92
N GLU A 75 -15.12 -16.05 -18.94
CA GLU A 75 -15.57 -15.01 -18.02
C GLU A 75 -15.04 -15.32 -16.62
N ALA A 76 -14.65 -14.29 -15.88
CA ALA A 76 -14.26 -14.46 -14.49
C ALA A 76 -15.00 -13.47 -13.61
N THR A 77 -15.47 -13.95 -12.47
CA THR A 77 -16.06 -13.16 -11.39
C THR A 77 -15.12 -13.21 -10.20
N PHE A 78 -14.76 -12.04 -9.70
CA PHE A 78 -13.92 -11.89 -8.51
C PHE A 78 -14.67 -11.12 -7.44
N THR A 79 -14.64 -11.61 -6.21
CA THR A 79 -15.24 -10.96 -5.05
C THR A 79 -14.21 -10.85 -3.95
N VAL A 80 -13.99 -9.64 -3.45
CA VAL A 80 -12.99 -9.37 -2.40
C VAL A 80 -13.69 -9.09 -1.07
N THR A 81 -13.47 -9.95 -0.09
CA THR A 81 -14.09 -9.85 1.24
C THR A 81 -13.04 -9.58 2.31
N PRO A 82 -13.24 -8.60 3.22
CA PRO A 82 -12.38 -8.45 4.39
C PRO A 82 -12.44 -9.70 5.26
N ARG A 83 -11.30 -10.08 5.84
CA ARG A 83 -11.25 -11.20 6.79
C ARG A 83 -11.77 -10.78 8.16
N GLU A 84 -12.37 -11.72 8.89
CA GLU A 84 -12.91 -11.50 10.24
C GLU A 84 -11.82 -11.09 11.25
N ASP A 85 -10.61 -11.66 11.10
CA ASP A 85 -9.43 -11.33 11.90
C ASP A 85 -8.79 -9.98 11.54
N ARG A 86 -9.37 -9.28 10.56
CA ARG A 86 -8.96 -7.95 10.09
C ARG A 86 -7.51 -7.88 9.57
N ASN A 87 -6.89 -9.02 9.30
CA ASN A 87 -5.54 -9.10 8.76
C ASN A 87 -5.59 -9.44 7.27
N GLY A 88 -5.95 -8.43 6.48
CA GLY A 88 -6.07 -8.52 5.03
C GLY A 88 -7.45 -8.96 4.55
N SER A 89 -7.49 -9.58 3.37
CA SER A 89 -8.72 -9.90 2.64
C SER A 89 -8.67 -11.30 2.02
N ARG A 90 -9.82 -11.79 1.59
CA ARG A 90 -10.00 -13.02 0.82
C ARG A 90 -10.55 -12.66 -0.55
N VAL A 91 -9.87 -13.08 -1.60
CA VAL A 91 -10.34 -12.99 -2.98
C VAL A 91 -10.96 -14.33 -3.34
N ALA A 92 -12.27 -14.36 -3.48
CA ALA A 92 -12.98 -15.49 -4.07
C ALA A 92 -13.08 -15.27 -5.57
N TRP A 93 -12.82 -16.30 -6.36
CA TRP A 93 -12.85 -16.23 -7.80
C TRP A 93 -13.64 -17.40 -8.40
N THR A 94 -14.33 -17.11 -9.50
CA THR A 94 -15.01 -18.10 -10.33
C THR A 94 -14.70 -17.80 -11.78
N VAL A 95 -14.25 -18.80 -12.54
CA VAL A 95 -14.03 -18.74 -13.98
C VAL A 95 -15.04 -19.64 -14.66
N GLU A 96 -15.82 -19.08 -15.57
CA GLU A 96 -16.79 -19.77 -16.40
C GLU A 96 -16.32 -19.71 -17.84
N PHE A 97 -16.43 -20.82 -18.58
CA PHE A 97 -15.96 -20.88 -19.95
C PHE A 97 -16.85 -21.75 -20.83
N GLU A 98 -16.91 -21.39 -22.10
CA GLU A 98 -17.57 -22.18 -23.14
C GLU A 98 -16.57 -22.51 -24.26
N LYS A 99 -16.32 -23.79 -24.50
CA LYS A 99 -15.44 -24.28 -25.56
C LYS A 99 -16.11 -24.17 -26.92
N ILE A 100 -15.33 -23.97 -27.99
CA ILE A 100 -15.87 -24.06 -29.36
C ILE A 100 -16.16 -25.53 -29.75
N HIS A 101 -15.39 -26.48 -29.23
CA HIS A 101 -15.48 -27.92 -29.49
C HIS A 101 -15.13 -28.74 -28.23
N GLN A 102 -15.59 -30.01 -28.16
CA GLN A 102 -15.44 -30.86 -26.97
C GLN A 102 -14.02 -31.39 -26.71
N ASP A 103 -13.17 -31.40 -27.74
CA ASP A 103 -11.78 -31.86 -27.72
C ASP A 103 -10.80 -30.82 -27.14
N ILE A 104 -11.29 -29.61 -26.89
CA ILE A 104 -10.50 -28.54 -26.28
C ILE A 104 -10.35 -28.82 -24.79
N GLU A 105 -9.12 -28.74 -24.29
CA GLU A 105 -8.82 -28.90 -22.87
C GLU A 105 -9.46 -27.78 -22.04
N ASP A 106 -9.67 -28.05 -20.75
CA ASP A 106 -10.10 -27.02 -19.82
C ASP A 106 -8.98 -25.97 -19.63
N PRO A 107 -9.31 -24.70 -19.29
CA PRO A 107 -8.33 -23.63 -19.16
C PRO A 107 -7.53 -23.72 -17.85
N LEU A 108 -7.00 -24.89 -17.50
CA LEU A 108 -6.25 -25.12 -16.24
C LEU A 108 -5.04 -24.19 -16.12
N TRP A 109 -4.41 -23.84 -17.25
CA TRP A 109 -3.34 -22.83 -17.29
C TRP A 109 -3.75 -21.48 -16.68
N LEU A 110 -5.02 -21.08 -16.80
CA LEU A 110 -5.52 -19.86 -16.20
C LEU A 110 -5.73 -20.09 -14.70
N ILE A 111 -6.37 -21.21 -14.35
CA ILE A 111 -6.73 -21.57 -12.98
C ILE A 111 -5.49 -21.69 -12.09
N ASP A 112 -4.46 -22.41 -12.55
CA ASP A 112 -3.23 -22.68 -11.81
C ASP A 112 -2.43 -21.41 -11.51
N ASN A 113 -2.68 -20.32 -12.25
CA ASN A 113 -1.92 -19.08 -12.14
C ASN A 113 -2.68 -17.92 -11.47
N LEU A 114 -3.99 -18.04 -11.23
CA LEU A 114 -4.79 -16.99 -10.56
C LEU A 114 -4.26 -16.67 -9.16
N ASP A 115 -3.89 -17.70 -8.39
CA ASP A 115 -3.36 -17.51 -7.04
C ASP A 115 -2.03 -16.76 -7.03
N VAL A 116 -1.15 -17.08 -8.00
CA VAL A 116 0.15 -16.41 -8.18
C VAL A 116 -0.08 -14.95 -8.54
N TYR A 117 -1.00 -14.68 -9.46
CA TYR A 117 -1.37 -13.33 -9.88
C TYR A 117 -1.85 -12.46 -8.71
N PHE A 118 -2.82 -12.96 -7.94
CA PHE A 118 -3.37 -12.20 -6.83
C PHE A 118 -2.32 -11.95 -5.74
N LYS A 119 -1.46 -12.92 -5.45
CA LYS A 119 -0.32 -12.73 -4.54
C LYS A 119 0.70 -11.71 -5.07
N GLN A 120 0.93 -11.64 -6.38
CA GLN A 120 1.83 -10.64 -6.98
C GLN A 120 1.23 -9.24 -6.92
N LEU A 121 -0.07 -9.08 -7.20
CA LEU A 121 -0.76 -7.80 -7.01
C LEU A 121 -0.68 -7.35 -5.54
N ASP A 122 -0.95 -8.27 -4.61
CA ASP A 122 -0.84 -8.04 -3.17
C ASP A 122 0.58 -7.64 -2.74
N HIS A 123 1.60 -8.31 -3.27
CA HIS A 123 2.99 -7.94 -3.04
C HIS A 123 3.35 -6.57 -3.66
N GLY A 124 2.81 -6.25 -4.83
CA GLY A 124 2.94 -4.95 -5.47
C GLY A 124 2.39 -3.83 -4.58
N PHE A 125 1.25 -4.05 -3.92
CA PHE A 125 0.77 -3.16 -2.86
C PHE A 125 1.77 -3.03 -1.73
N TYR A 126 2.26 -4.13 -1.18
CA TYR A 126 3.19 -4.10 -0.07
C TYR A 126 4.44 -3.27 -0.40
N LEU A 127 5.02 -3.45 -1.59
CA LEU A 127 6.19 -2.67 -2.03
C LEU A 127 5.86 -1.20 -2.28
N GLU A 128 4.70 -0.87 -2.86
CA GLU A 128 4.26 0.51 -3.05
C GLU A 128 4.02 1.19 -1.69
N PHE A 129 3.36 0.51 -0.75
CA PHE A 129 3.21 0.97 0.63
C PHE A 129 4.55 1.16 1.32
N VAL A 130 5.47 0.21 1.24
CA VAL A 130 6.82 0.32 1.83
C VAL A 130 7.60 1.48 1.21
N THR A 131 7.47 1.70 -0.10
CA THR A 131 8.17 2.78 -0.81
C THR A 131 7.58 4.15 -0.47
N ILE A 132 6.24 4.27 -0.44
CA ILE A 132 5.53 5.47 -0.02
C ILE A 132 5.86 5.78 1.44
N LYS A 133 5.77 4.77 2.31
CA LYS A 133 6.16 4.87 3.72
C LYS A 133 7.60 5.35 3.83
N LYS A 134 8.59 4.70 3.21
CA LYS A 134 9.99 5.16 3.22
C LYS A 134 10.17 6.62 2.78
N LYS A 135 9.42 7.08 1.76
CA LYS A 135 9.42 8.49 1.32
C LYS A 135 8.73 9.45 2.28
N ILE A 136 7.79 8.95 3.08
CA ILE A 136 7.09 9.75 4.09
C ILE A 136 7.90 9.79 5.36
N ASP A 137 8.51 8.69 5.81
CA ASP A 137 9.33 8.54 7.03
C ASP A 137 10.67 9.30 6.98
N SER A 138 10.97 9.96 5.88
CA SER A 138 12.22 10.67 5.70
C SER A 138 12.09 11.85 4.76
N ILE A 139 12.90 12.88 5.01
CA ILE A 139 13.01 14.05 4.14
C ILE A 139 14.46 14.47 3.96
N ASP A 140 14.73 14.99 2.79
CA ASP A 140 16.00 15.59 2.44
C ASP A 140 15.96 17.10 2.64
N VAL A 141 16.98 17.62 3.32
CA VAL A 141 17.13 19.04 3.62
C VAL A 141 18.46 19.51 3.04
N LYS A 142 18.52 20.76 2.59
CA LYS A 142 19.74 21.33 1.99
C LYS A 142 20.78 21.77 3.02
N SER A 143 20.39 22.01 4.27
CA SER A 143 21.30 22.43 5.32
C SER A 143 22.18 21.26 5.81
N PRO A 144 23.41 21.55 6.26
CA PRO A 144 24.28 20.57 6.92
C PRO A 144 23.58 19.88 8.09
N ALA A 145 23.99 18.66 8.41
CA ALA A 145 23.30 17.82 9.39
C ALA A 145 23.23 18.46 10.80
N ASP A 146 24.27 19.17 11.24
CA ASP A 146 24.28 19.80 12.56
C ASP A 146 23.37 21.03 12.63
N GLU A 147 23.37 21.86 11.57
CA GLU A 147 22.47 23.01 11.44
C GLU A 147 21.01 22.53 11.31
N CYS A 148 20.78 21.51 10.47
CA CYS A 148 19.47 20.90 10.32
C CYS A 148 18.96 20.32 11.64
N PHE A 149 19.82 19.64 12.41
CA PHE A 149 19.43 19.08 13.70
C PHE A 149 19.11 20.17 14.72
N LYS A 150 19.94 21.21 14.80
CA LYS A 150 19.67 22.38 15.65
C LYS A 150 18.31 22.99 15.31
N ASN A 151 18.08 23.31 14.04
CA ASN A 151 16.84 23.89 13.54
C ASN A 151 15.62 22.99 13.79
N LEU A 152 15.80 21.66 13.71
CA LEU A 152 14.76 20.69 14.03
C LEU A 152 14.39 20.74 15.51
N ILE A 153 15.36 20.78 16.43
CA ILE A 153 15.09 20.87 17.87
C ILE A 153 14.40 22.20 18.20
N GLU A 154 14.91 23.33 17.69
CA GLU A 154 14.28 24.64 17.86
C GLU A 154 12.83 24.63 17.34
N ALA A 155 12.58 24.05 16.17
CA ALA A 155 11.24 23.90 15.62
C ALA A 155 10.28 23.08 16.51
N LEU A 156 10.79 22.05 17.18
CA LEU A 156 9.99 21.20 18.08
C LEU A 156 9.72 21.91 19.41
N GLU A 157 10.68 22.69 19.90
CA GLU A 157 10.55 23.53 21.10
C GLU A 157 9.58 24.71 20.86
N ASP A 158 9.63 25.31 19.67
CA ASP A 158 8.74 26.40 19.24
C ASP A 158 7.33 25.93 18.82
N TYR A 159 7.10 24.62 18.71
CA TYR A 159 5.79 24.04 18.38
C TYR A 159 4.83 24.14 19.60
N ASP A 160 4.40 25.36 19.92
CA ASP A 160 3.44 25.68 20.98
C ASP A 160 2.01 25.63 20.39
N PRO A 161 1.28 24.54 20.67
CA PRO A 161 0.59 24.44 21.94
C PRO A 161 1.25 23.36 22.80
N LYS A 162 1.85 23.76 23.93
CA LYS A 162 2.52 22.96 24.99
C LYS A 162 1.83 21.65 25.41
N ASP A 163 0.57 21.46 25.01
CA ASP A 163 -0.23 20.27 25.28
C ASP A 163 -0.23 19.21 24.15
N THR A 164 0.54 19.40 23.07
CA THR A 164 0.48 18.54 21.87
C THR A 164 1.73 17.67 21.66
N LEU A 165 2.87 18.10 22.16
CA LEU A 165 4.16 17.43 21.96
C LEU A 165 5.01 17.54 23.23
N GLU A 166 5.67 16.44 23.58
CA GLU A 166 6.63 16.36 24.67
C GLU A 166 7.94 15.76 24.14
N ILE A 167 9.05 16.47 24.31
CA ILE A 167 10.38 15.94 23.97
C ILE A 167 10.83 15.03 25.12
N GLU A 168 11.03 13.74 24.85
CA GLU A 168 11.45 12.74 25.84
C GLU A 168 12.98 12.63 25.95
N ALA A 169 13.70 12.79 24.84
CA ALA A 169 15.17 12.72 24.81
C ALA A 169 15.79 13.47 23.63
N VAL A 170 16.99 14.03 23.82
CA VAL A 170 17.79 14.67 22.77
C VAL A 170 19.25 14.24 22.94
N ASP A 171 19.86 13.72 21.88
CA ASP A 171 21.29 13.40 21.80
C ASP A 171 21.88 14.20 20.63
N ARG A 172 22.66 15.24 20.97
CA ARG A 172 23.26 16.17 20.01
C ARG A 172 24.44 15.55 19.25
N GLU A 173 25.17 14.63 19.86
CA GLU A 173 26.31 13.96 19.21
C GLU A 173 25.82 13.02 18.11
N LYS A 174 24.74 12.27 18.39
CA LYS A 174 24.14 11.36 17.40
C LYS A 174 23.12 12.03 16.50
N ARG A 175 22.76 13.29 16.78
CA ARG A 175 21.67 14.03 16.12
C ARG A 175 20.36 13.25 16.13
N THR A 176 19.99 12.75 17.31
CA THR A 176 18.75 12.01 17.53
C THR A 176 17.86 12.69 18.54
N ALA A 177 16.55 12.61 18.33
CA ALA A 177 15.55 13.11 19.26
C ALA A 177 14.39 12.11 19.39
N ALA A 178 13.86 11.95 20.59
CA ALA A 178 12.66 11.17 20.86
C ALA A 178 11.59 12.08 21.45
N MET A 179 10.36 11.92 21.00
CA MET A 179 9.22 12.73 21.43
C MET A 179 7.96 11.88 21.54
N ARG A 180 7.05 12.33 22.41
CA ARG A 180 5.71 11.79 22.58
C ARG A 180 4.69 12.84 22.19
N MET A 181 3.74 12.45 21.34
CA MET A 181 2.59 13.28 20.99
C MET A 181 1.55 13.22 22.13
N ARG A 182 1.03 14.37 22.55
CA ARG A 182 0.00 14.54 23.60
C ARG A 182 -1.39 14.81 23.00
N SER A 183 -2.41 14.63 23.84
CA SER A 183 -3.82 14.27 23.51
C SER A 183 -4.66 15.27 22.69
N SER A 184 -4.17 16.45 22.34
CA SER A 184 -4.97 17.50 21.66
C SER A 184 -5.12 17.31 20.14
N HIS A 185 -4.38 16.36 19.54
CA HIS A 185 -4.36 16.18 18.09
C HIS A 185 -5.43 15.18 17.58
N ILE A 186 -5.98 15.43 16.38
CA ILE A 186 -7.10 14.66 15.78
C ILE A 186 -6.83 13.15 15.66
N LEU A 187 -5.54 12.76 15.60
CA LEU A 187 -5.05 11.37 15.57
C LEU A 187 -5.17 10.66 16.94
N MET A 188 -5.15 11.39 18.06
CA MET A 188 -5.28 10.83 19.42
C MET A 188 -6.74 10.45 19.78
N LYS A 189 -7.71 10.60 18.85
CA LYS A 189 -9.02 9.93 18.95
C LYS A 189 -8.93 8.42 18.69
N LYS A 190 -7.83 7.99 18.05
CA LYS A 190 -7.61 6.60 17.64
C LYS A 190 -6.38 5.97 18.30
N LEU A 191 -5.44 6.78 18.78
CA LEU A 191 -4.18 6.36 19.40
C LEU A 191 -4.13 6.74 20.88
N LYS A 192 -3.74 5.78 21.71
CA LYS A 192 -3.49 5.93 23.16
C LYS A 192 -2.10 6.50 23.39
N THR A 193 -1.11 6.00 22.66
CA THR A 193 0.26 6.52 22.67
C THR A 193 0.78 6.66 21.25
N LEU A 194 1.60 7.70 21.03
CA LEU A 194 2.29 7.95 19.78
C LEU A 194 3.67 8.54 20.11
N LYS A 195 4.71 7.75 19.87
CA LYS A 195 6.11 8.14 20.04
C LYS A 195 6.79 8.24 18.69
N VAL A 196 7.65 9.22 18.55
CA VAL A 196 8.40 9.49 17.33
C VAL A 196 9.87 9.59 17.69
N ALA A 197 10.72 8.79 17.05
CA ALA A 197 12.17 8.90 17.17
C ALA A 197 12.74 9.36 15.84
N MET A 198 13.51 10.46 15.87
CA MET A 198 14.09 11.14 14.72
C MET A 198 15.62 11.01 14.72
N THR A 199 16.21 11.02 13.52
CA THR A 199 17.66 11.00 13.31
C THR A 199 18.02 11.87 12.12
N VAL A 200 19.03 12.70 12.26
CA VAL A 200 19.57 13.53 11.17
C VAL A 200 20.95 13.02 10.78
N THR A 201 21.11 12.69 9.50
CA THR A 201 22.36 12.18 8.92
C THR A 201 22.87 13.08 7.80
N PRO A 202 24.19 13.25 7.63
CA PRO A 202 24.75 13.98 6.51
C PRO A 202 24.55 13.20 5.21
N LYS A 203 24.34 13.92 4.10
CA LYS A 203 24.34 13.30 2.77
C LYS A 203 25.78 13.07 2.29
N LYS A 204 25.97 12.02 1.48
CA LYS A 204 27.29 11.62 0.95
C LYS A 204 27.96 12.67 0.06
N ASP A 205 27.19 13.61 -0.48
CA ASP A 205 27.63 14.64 -1.43
C ASP A 205 27.86 16.02 -0.78
N ASN A 206 27.86 16.12 0.55
CA ASN A 206 28.01 17.37 1.31
C ASN A 206 26.94 18.45 1.01
N GLY A 207 25.92 18.16 0.19
CA GLY A 207 24.90 19.12 -0.25
C GLY A 207 23.69 19.26 0.69
N GLY A 208 23.75 18.64 1.87
CA GLY A 208 22.69 18.73 2.87
C GLY A 208 22.60 17.54 3.82
N SER A 209 21.40 17.28 4.32
CA SER A 209 21.11 16.29 5.34
C SER A 209 19.85 15.49 5.04
N HIS A 210 19.73 14.36 5.70
CA HIS A 210 18.61 13.45 5.62
C HIS A 210 18.03 13.27 7.02
N ILE A 211 16.78 13.72 7.21
CA ILE A 211 16.01 13.48 8.42
C ILE A 211 15.23 12.19 8.21
N LYS A 212 15.37 11.24 9.12
CA LYS A 212 14.56 10.02 9.15
C LYS A 212 13.85 9.94 10.49
N TRP A 213 12.63 9.42 10.50
CA TRP A 213 11.93 9.12 11.74
C TRP A 213 11.30 7.73 11.74
N THR A 214 11.00 7.28 12.95
CA THR A 214 10.28 6.05 13.23
C THR A 214 9.12 6.36 14.16
N ILE A 215 8.03 5.63 13.99
CA ILE A 215 6.78 5.86 14.71
C ILE A 215 6.45 4.59 15.47
N GLU A 216 6.29 4.73 16.78
CA GLU A 216 5.73 3.70 17.64
C GLU A 216 4.36 4.20 18.13
N SER A 217 3.31 3.41 17.93
CA SER A 217 1.97 3.81 18.35
C SER A 217 1.19 2.66 18.97
N GLU A 218 0.32 3.01 19.91
CA GLU A 218 -0.61 2.11 20.57
C GLU A 218 -2.02 2.63 20.29
N LYS A 219 -2.91 1.77 19.76
CA LYS A 219 -4.31 2.13 19.53
C LYS A 219 -5.06 2.24 20.86
N ILE A 220 -6.10 3.07 20.93
CA ILE A 220 -7.01 3.12 22.10
C ILE A 220 -7.80 1.82 22.24
N SER A 221 -8.09 1.18 21.10
CA SER A 221 -8.75 -0.10 21.05
C SER A 221 -8.34 -0.84 19.77
N ASP A 222 -8.14 -2.15 19.88
CA ASP A 222 -7.95 -3.04 18.72
C ASP A 222 -9.17 -3.06 17.79
N LYS A 223 -10.32 -2.56 18.26
CA LYS A 223 -11.53 -2.40 17.45
C LYS A 223 -11.40 -1.29 16.39
N ILE A 224 -10.42 -0.39 16.50
CA ILE A 224 -10.16 0.66 15.51
C ILE A 224 -9.54 0.04 14.25
N ILE A 225 -10.39 -0.15 13.24
CA ILE A 225 -9.97 -0.48 11.87
C ILE A 225 -9.81 0.83 11.13
N ASP A 226 -8.57 1.25 11.00
CA ASP A 226 -8.21 2.35 10.11
C ASP A 226 -6.91 1.94 9.41
N PRO A 227 -7.00 1.43 8.17
CA PRO A 227 -5.83 1.00 7.41
C PRO A 227 -4.92 2.18 7.05
N ASP A 228 -5.40 3.42 7.15
CA ASP A 228 -4.68 4.64 6.77
C ASP A 228 -4.07 5.36 7.97
N LEU A 229 -4.46 5.02 9.21
CA LEU A 229 -3.98 5.68 10.43
C LEU A 229 -2.46 5.79 10.52
N SER A 230 -1.73 4.75 10.11
CA SER A 230 -0.26 4.77 10.10
C SER A 230 0.31 5.73 9.05
N LEU A 231 -0.33 5.81 7.88
CA LEU A 231 0.05 6.68 6.78
C LEU A 231 -0.27 8.14 7.10
N ASP A 232 -1.48 8.41 7.61
CA ASP A 232 -1.92 9.73 8.05
C ASP A 232 -1.03 10.31 9.14
N THR A 233 -0.61 9.46 10.09
CA THR A 233 0.33 9.86 11.15
C THR A 233 1.69 10.23 10.59
N ALA A 234 2.21 9.44 9.65
CA ALA A 234 3.50 9.70 9.01
C ALA A 234 3.45 10.98 8.15
N VAL A 235 2.35 11.21 7.42
CA VAL A 235 2.10 12.44 6.65
C VAL A 235 2.04 13.65 7.55
N TYR A 236 1.31 13.58 8.66
CA TYR A 236 1.23 14.66 9.62
C TYR A 236 2.61 15.04 10.18
N ILE A 237 3.42 14.06 10.59
CA ILE A 237 4.79 14.31 11.10
C ILE A 237 5.64 14.97 10.00
N ARG A 238 5.59 14.46 8.77
CA ARG A 238 6.31 15.05 7.63
C ARG A 238 5.94 16.52 7.45
N ASP A 239 4.65 16.83 7.41
CA ASP A 239 4.16 18.16 7.11
C ASP A 239 4.44 19.14 8.27
N MET A 240 4.38 18.65 9.52
CA MET A 240 4.83 19.40 10.70
C MET A 240 6.31 19.77 10.58
N ILE A 241 7.20 18.83 10.28
CA ILE A 241 8.64 19.10 10.13
C ILE A 241 8.87 20.08 8.96
N GLN A 242 8.25 19.83 7.81
CA GLN A 242 8.43 20.68 6.63
C GLN A 242 7.94 22.11 6.84
N MET A 243 6.81 22.30 7.52
CA MET A 243 6.28 23.63 7.81
C MET A 243 7.26 24.45 8.66
N HIS A 244 7.87 23.85 9.67
CA HIS A 244 8.78 24.58 10.57
C HIS A 244 10.15 24.81 9.95
N LEU A 245 10.70 23.83 9.22
CA LEU A 245 11.95 24.02 8.49
C LEU A 245 11.84 25.09 7.38
N ARG A 246 10.63 25.36 6.86
CA ARG A 246 10.39 26.45 5.89
C ARG A 246 10.31 27.84 6.52
N LYS A 247 10.00 27.95 7.82
CA LYS A 247 9.86 29.23 8.53
C LYS A 247 11.19 29.87 8.92
N ILE A 248 12.30 29.16 8.74
CA ILE A 248 13.64 29.68 9.07
C ILE A 248 14.10 30.56 7.91
N PRO A 249 14.26 31.88 8.10
CA PRO A 249 14.76 32.75 7.06
C PRO A 249 16.16 32.28 6.66
N ARG A 250 16.37 32.04 5.37
CA ARG A 250 17.71 31.86 4.82
C ARG A 250 18.41 33.22 4.98
N PHE A 251 19.26 33.35 5.98
CA PHE A 251 20.16 34.49 6.07
C PHE A 251 21.13 34.40 4.89
N ASN A 252 20.98 35.34 3.94
CA ASN A 252 22.04 35.73 3.03
C ASN A 252 22.90 36.79 3.72
#